data_AF-W7L9Y9-F1
#
_entry.id   AF-W7L9Y9-F1
#
_cell.length_a   1.000
_cell.length_b   1.000
_cell.length_c   1.000
_cell.angle_alpha   90.00
_cell.angle_beta   90.00
_cell.angle_gamma   90.00
#
_symmetry.space_group_name_H-M   'P 1'
#
loop_
_entity.id
_entity.type
_entity.pdbx_description
1 polymer ?
#
loop_
_entity_poly.entity_id
_entity_poly.type
_entity_poly.pdbx_seq_one_letter_code
_entity_poly.pdbx_strand_id
1 'polypeptide(L)'
;MKIIQCIADIEELKSRSTIPLPYLNIIETEFFEWFEAESNGEPIIAFRLPTHSCIYHLEDEQDTSFIANQILKIEFVEYETAADRKYFRLGLMNEHEMSIVFFLEGTIEQRMEECLKR
;
A
#
# COMPACT_ATOMS: atom_id res chain seq x y z
N MET A 1 7.72 -2.71 7.37
CA MET A 1 7.26 -2.39 6.00
C MET A 1 7.55 -3.52 5.03
N LYS A 2 6.54 -3.89 4.24
CA LYS A 2 6.63 -4.83 3.11
C LYS A 2 6.44 -4.07 1.80
N ILE A 3 7.28 -4.34 0.81
CA ILE A 3 7.09 -3.86 -0.57
C ILE A 3 6.36 -4.97 -1.33
N ILE A 4 5.30 -4.59 -2.04
CA ILE A 4 4.49 -5.47 -2.86
C ILE A 4 4.81 -5.14 -4.32
N GLN A 5 5.48 -6.07 -4.99
CA GLN A 5 5.82 -5.94 -6.40
C GLN A 5 5.20 -7.03 -7.26
N CYS A 6 4.80 -8.16 -6.66
CA CYS A 6 4.18 -9.26 -7.37
C CYS A 6 3.06 -9.89 -6.56
N ILE A 7 2.21 -10.69 -7.22
CA ILE A 7 1.10 -11.37 -6.57
C ILE A 7 1.56 -12.27 -5.41
N ALA A 8 2.76 -12.84 -5.50
CA ALA A 8 3.33 -13.67 -4.43
C ALA A 8 3.58 -12.89 -3.13
N ASP A 9 3.85 -11.58 -3.20
CA ASP A 9 4.01 -10.74 -2.00
C ASP A 9 2.67 -10.57 -1.26
N ILE A 10 1.56 -10.48 -2.02
CA ILE A 10 0.21 -10.39 -1.45
C ILE A 10 -0.19 -11.73 -0.83
N GLU A 11 0.08 -12.84 -1.52
CA GLU A 11 -0.17 -14.18 -0.99
C GLU A 11 0.65 -14.46 0.28
N GLU A 12 1.89 -13.98 0.35
CA GLU A 12 2.68 -14.01 1.58
C GLU A 12 1.97 -13.25 2.72
N LEU A 13 1.47 -12.03 2.47
CA LEU A 13 0.73 -11.26 3.47
C LEU A 13 -0.55 -11.97 3.92
N LYS A 14 -1.33 -12.55 3.00
CA LYS A 14 -2.53 -13.34 3.32
C LYS A 14 -2.19 -14.55 4.20
N SER A 15 -1.05 -15.21 3.95
CA SER A 15 -0.64 -16.39 4.72
C SER A 15 -0.36 -16.10 6.20
N ARG A 16 0.00 -14.86 6.55
CA ARG A 16 0.35 -14.46 7.92
C ARG A 16 -0.85 -14.47 8.88
N SER A 17 -2.08 -14.43 8.37
CA SER A 17 -3.35 -14.48 9.14
C SER A 17 -3.54 -13.39 10.21
N THR A 18 -2.62 -12.44 10.35
CA THR A 18 -2.69 -11.31 11.29
C THR A 18 -3.37 -10.10 10.67
N ILE A 19 -3.38 -10.01 9.34
CA ILE A 19 -3.95 -8.89 8.59
C ILE A 19 -5.35 -9.30 8.10
N PRO A 20 -6.38 -8.45 8.25
CA PRO A 20 -7.73 -8.75 7.79
C PRO A 20 -7.78 -9.02 6.28
N LEU A 21 -8.34 -10.17 5.88
CA LEU A 21 -8.51 -10.52 4.47
C LEU A 21 -9.27 -9.47 3.65
N PRO A 22 -10.36 -8.83 4.14
CA PRO A 22 -11.04 -7.79 3.38
C PRO A 22 -10.13 -6.62 2.97
N TYR A 23 -9.17 -6.27 3.82
CA TYR A 23 -8.19 -5.22 3.53
C TYR A 23 -7.11 -5.69 2.55
N LEU A 24 -6.60 -6.92 2.71
CA LEU A 24 -5.68 -7.53 1.74
C LEU A 24 -6.28 -7.64 0.34
N ASN A 25 -7.58 -7.90 0.23
CA ASN A 25 -8.27 -7.95 -1.06
C ASN A 25 -8.32 -6.58 -1.77
N ILE A 26 -8.30 -5.46 -1.01
CA ILE A 26 -8.24 -4.11 -1.59
C ILE A 26 -6.85 -3.88 -2.20
N ILE A 27 -5.80 -4.23 -1.46
CA ILE A 27 -4.42 -4.16 -1.96
C ILE A 27 -4.23 -5.03 -3.21
N GLU A 28 -4.81 -6.22 -3.18
CA GLU A 28 -4.81 -7.12 -4.34
C GLU A 28 -5.57 -6.54 -5.53
N THR A 29 -6.71 -5.90 -5.30
CA THR A 29 -7.47 -5.22 -6.37
C THR A 29 -6.65 -4.10 -7.00
N GLU A 30 -5.99 -3.25 -6.19
CA GLU A 30 -5.07 -2.21 -6.70
C GLU A 30 -3.95 -2.81 -7.55
N PHE A 31 -3.35 -3.92 -7.10
CA PHE A 31 -2.31 -4.62 -7.86
C PHE A 31 -2.82 -5.14 -9.21
N PHE A 32 -4.04 -5.69 -9.25
CA PHE A 32 -4.68 -6.15 -10.48
C PHE A 32 -4.96 -4.99 -11.44
N GLU A 33 -5.41 -3.84 -10.94
CA GLU A 33 -5.64 -2.65 -11.77
C GLU A 33 -4.34 -2.20 -12.44
N TRP A 34 -3.22 -2.23 -11.72
CA TRP A 34 -1.90 -1.92 -12.29
C TRP A 34 -1.42 -2.98 -13.28
N PHE A 35 -1.65 -4.26 -12.99
CA PHE A 35 -1.37 -5.34 -13.94
C PHE A 35 -2.17 -5.16 -15.25
N GLU A 36 -3.45 -4.83 -15.17
CA GLU A 36 -4.30 -4.60 -16.35
C GLU A 36 -3.85 -3.38 -17.16
N ALA A 37 -3.34 -2.33 -16.48
CA ALA A 37 -2.89 -1.11 -17.13
C ALA A 37 -1.49 -1.22 -17.76
N GLU A 38 -0.56 -1.93 -17.12
CA GLU A 38 0.87 -1.90 -17.47
C GLU A 38 1.38 -3.19 -18.13
N SER A 39 0.68 -4.32 -17.97
CA SER A 39 1.19 -5.59 -18.48
C SER A 39 1.24 -5.63 -20.01
N ASN A 40 2.27 -6.26 -20.54
CA ASN A 40 2.50 -6.42 -21.98
C ASN A 40 2.21 -7.85 -22.46
N GLY A 41 1.20 -8.49 -21.86
CA GLY A 41 0.76 -9.84 -22.18
C GLY A 41 1.48 -10.95 -21.42
N GLU A 42 2.37 -10.62 -20.49
CA GLU A 42 2.89 -11.60 -19.53
C GLU A 42 1.80 -12.12 -18.58
N PRO A 43 1.92 -13.37 -18.10
CA PRO A 43 1.02 -13.89 -17.09
C PRO A 43 1.25 -13.16 -15.76
N ILE A 44 0.19 -13.01 -14.95
CA ILE A 44 0.26 -12.30 -13.66
C ILE A 44 1.33 -12.83 -12.70
N ILE A 45 1.59 -14.14 -12.72
CA ILE A 45 2.64 -14.77 -11.90
C ILE A 45 4.06 -14.31 -12.27
N ALA A 46 4.24 -13.74 -13.47
CA ALA A 46 5.50 -13.20 -13.96
C ALA A 46 5.52 -11.66 -13.94
N PHE A 47 4.38 -11.01 -13.73
CA PHE A 47 4.28 -9.56 -13.66
C PHE A 47 4.96 -9.03 -12.40
N ARG A 48 5.67 -7.90 -12.57
CA ARG A 48 6.35 -7.21 -11.49
C ARG A 48 6.25 -5.71 -11.66
N LEU A 49 5.84 -5.05 -10.59
CA LEU A 49 5.84 -3.61 -10.50
C LEU A 49 7.26 -3.05 -10.47
N PRO A 50 7.54 -1.95 -11.18
CA PRO A 50 8.82 -1.28 -11.11
C PRO A 50 9.15 -0.86 -9.68
N THR A 51 10.44 -0.82 -9.32
CA THR A 51 10.86 -0.42 -7.96
C THR A 51 10.50 1.04 -7.60
N HIS A 52 10.18 1.85 -8.62
CA HIS A 52 9.86 3.27 -8.53
C HIS A 52 8.33 3.53 -8.55
N SER A 53 7.54 2.54 -8.98
CA SER A 53 6.08 2.50 -8.97
C SER A 53 5.64 1.19 -8.33
N CYS A 54 5.62 1.14 -6.99
CA CYS A 54 5.24 -0.06 -6.24
C CYS A 54 4.24 0.24 -5.12
N ILE A 55 3.66 -0.83 -4.58
CA ILE A 55 2.75 -0.75 -3.46
C ILE A 55 3.54 -1.03 -2.17
N TYR A 56 3.40 -0.17 -1.17
CA TYR A 56 3.99 -0.32 0.15
C TYR A 56 2.91 -0.70 1.15
N HIS A 57 3.19 -1.68 2.01
CA HIS A 57 2.36 -2.00 3.18
C HIS A 57 3.17 -1.71 4.45
N LEU A 58 2.73 -0.73 5.24
CA LEU A 58 3.36 -0.44 6.54
C LEU A 58 2.82 -1.42 7.57
N GLU A 59 3.69 -1.85 8.48
CA GLU A 59 3.40 -2.95 9.41
C GLU A 59 3.52 -2.56 10.87
N ASP A 60 4.31 -1.53 11.19
CA ASP A 60 4.51 -1.08 12.57
C ASP A 60 4.94 0.39 12.68
N GLU A 61 5.07 0.87 13.92
CA GLU A 61 5.41 2.25 14.23
C GLU A 61 6.78 2.69 13.70
N GLN A 62 7.72 1.77 13.45
CA GLN A 62 9.05 2.11 12.90
C GLN A 62 8.93 2.64 11.47
N ASP A 63 7.87 2.22 10.76
CA ASP A 63 7.54 2.70 9.43
C ASP A 63 7.00 4.14 9.42
N THR A 64 6.72 4.75 10.57
CA THR A 64 6.32 6.18 10.66
C THR A 64 7.37 7.10 10.02
N SER A 65 8.64 6.76 10.19
CA SER A 65 9.76 7.52 9.62
C SER A 65 9.72 7.57 8.09
N PHE A 66 9.21 6.52 7.44
CA PHE A 66 9.02 6.48 5.99
C PHE A 66 8.01 7.55 5.56
N ILE A 67 6.83 7.60 6.18
CA ILE A 67 5.81 8.62 5.89
C ILE A 67 6.33 10.03 6.16
N ALA A 68 7.00 10.24 7.29
CA ALA A 68 7.56 11.55 7.63
C ALA A 68 8.54 12.07 6.56
N ASN A 69 9.35 11.18 5.98
CA ASN A 69 10.30 11.51 4.93
C ASN A 69 9.64 11.74 3.56
N GLN A 70 8.46 11.15 3.32
CA GLN A 70 7.72 11.30 2.06
C GLN A 70 6.55 12.30 2.17
N ILE A 71 6.36 12.99 3.31
CA ILE A 71 5.15 13.80 3.57
C ILE A 71 4.89 14.87 2.50
N LEU A 72 5.95 15.46 1.94
CA LEU A 72 5.85 16.49 0.89
C LEU A 72 5.57 15.91 -0.50
N LYS A 73 5.63 14.59 -0.66
CA LYS A 73 5.35 13.86 -1.90
C LYS A 73 3.98 13.19 -1.90
N ILE A 74 3.24 13.29 -0.80
CA ILE A 74 1.87 12.78 -0.73
C ILE A 74 1.00 13.62 -1.66
N GLU A 75 0.44 12.97 -2.67
CA GLU A 75 -0.49 13.60 -3.62
C GLU A 75 -1.94 13.48 -3.12
N PHE A 76 -2.29 12.34 -2.52
CA PHE A 76 -3.60 12.16 -1.90
C PHE A 76 -3.51 11.28 -0.66
N VAL A 77 -4.50 11.46 0.22
CA VAL A 77 -4.74 10.63 1.39
C VAL A 77 -6.20 10.22 1.40
N GLU A 78 -6.44 8.92 1.40
CA GLU A 78 -7.75 8.32 1.57
C GLU A 78 -7.80 7.58 2.90
N TYR A 79 -8.92 7.74 3.59
CA TYR A 79 -9.18 7.09 4.87
C TYR A 79 -10.50 6.34 4.81
N GLU A 80 -10.41 5.03 4.71
CA GLU A 80 -11.53 4.18 4.34
C GLU A 80 -11.76 3.06 5.36
N THR A 81 -12.88 2.34 5.19
CA THR A 81 -13.24 1.21 6.04
C THR A 81 -13.39 -0.05 5.20
N ALA A 82 -12.63 -1.09 5.56
CA ALA A 82 -12.71 -2.42 4.98
C ALA A 82 -13.27 -3.39 6.05
N ALA A 83 -14.49 -3.86 5.85
CA ALA A 83 -15.29 -4.55 6.87
C ALA A 83 -15.42 -3.70 8.15
N ASP A 84 -14.70 -4.06 9.23
CA ASP A 84 -14.76 -3.37 10.52
C ASP A 84 -13.42 -2.70 10.90
N ARG A 85 -12.50 -2.61 9.94
CA ARG A 85 -11.16 -2.03 10.15
C ARG A 85 -10.99 -0.82 9.24
N LYS A 86 -10.46 0.25 9.82
CA LYS A 86 -10.12 1.44 9.06
C LYS A 86 -8.70 1.36 8.56
N TYR A 87 -8.45 1.93 7.41
CA TYR A 87 -7.15 1.90 6.76
C TYR A 87 -6.90 3.19 6.01
N PHE A 88 -5.62 3.44 5.75
CA PHE A 88 -5.15 4.54 4.94
C PHE A 88 -4.67 4.02 3.59
N ARG A 89 -4.99 4.75 2.53
CA ARG A 89 -4.41 4.61 1.18
C ARG A 89 -3.82 5.96 0.80
N LEU A 90 -2.52 6.00 0.55
CA LEU A 90 -1.80 7.23 0.19
C LEU A 90 -1.23 7.09 -1.21
N GLY A 91 -1.37 8.14 -2.02
CA GLY A 91 -0.61 8.28 -3.26
C GLY A 91 0.68 9.07 -3.01
N LEU A 92 1.82 8.50 -3.38
CA LEU A 92 3.14 9.15 -3.33
C LEU A 92 3.65 9.39 -4.75
N MET A 93 3.88 10.65 -5.10
CA MET A 93 4.47 11.03 -6.39
C MET A 93 6.00 11.06 -6.31
N ASN A 94 6.67 10.15 -7.02
CA ASN A 94 8.12 10.03 -7.12
C ASN A 94 8.58 10.19 -8.57
N GLU A 95 9.30 11.26 -8.89
CA GLU A 95 9.93 11.46 -10.21
C GLU A 95 9.03 11.16 -11.42
N HIS A 96 7.74 11.52 -11.32
CA HIS A 96 6.65 11.32 -12.30
C HIS A 96 5.94 9.95 -12.26
N GLU A 97 6.25 9.12 -11.28
CA GLU A 97 5.55 7.86 -11.03
C GLU A 97 4.81 7.87 -9.71
N MET A 98 3.69 7.15 -9.67
CA MET A 98 2.87 7.01 -8.48
C MET A 98 3.23 5.72 -7.74
N SER A 99 3.54 5.82 -6.46
CA SER A 99 3.55 4.68 -5.54
C SER A 99 2.35 4.76 -4.62
N ILE A 100 1.80 3.61 -4.22
CA ILE A 100 0.67 3.57 -3.27
C ILE A 100 1.14 3.03 -1.94
N VAL A 101 0.71 3.64 -0.85
CA VAL A 101 1.00 3.16 0.50
C VAL A 101 -0.30 2.78 1.19
N PHE A 102 -0.34 1.58 1.73
CA PHE A 102 -1.43 1.07 2.55
C PHE A 102 -0.96 0.78 3.97
N PHE A 103 -1.81 1.06 4.96
CA PHE A 103 -1.66 0.60 6.34
C PHE A 103 -2.97 0.69 7.11
N LEU A 104 -3.11 -0.11 8.17
CA LEU A 104 -4.30 -0.10 9.04
C LEU A 104 -4.23 1.07 10.05
N GLU A 105 -5.38 1.57 10.50
CA GLU A 105 -5.43 2.50 11.64
C GLU A 105 -4.78 1.86 12.88
N GLY A 106 -3.91 2.62 13.55
CA GLY A 106 -3.09 2.18 14.68
C GLY A 106 -1.77 1.50 14.28
N THR A 107 -1.36 1.56 13.01
CA THR A 107 -0.09 0.94 12.57
C THR A 107 1.10 1.87 12.81
N ILE A 108 0.93 3.15 12.52
CA ILE A 108 1.99 4.17 12.69
C ILE A 108 1.68 5.07 13.89
N GLU A 109 2.62 5.95 14.25
CA GLU A 109 2.41 6.87 15.38
C GLU A 109 1.09 7.65 15.24
N GLN A 110 0.28 7.65 16.31
CA GLN A 110 -1.04 8.28 16.33
C GLN A 110 -1.01 9.75 15.85
N ARG A 111 0.03 10.51 16.23
CA ARG A 111 0.19 11.91 15.81
C ARG A 111 0.30 12.03 14.28
N MET A 112 0.95 11.07 13.63
CA MET A 112 1.06 11.03 12.17
C MET A 112 -0.30 10.68 11.54
N GLU A 113 -1.00 9.67 12.07
CA GLU A 113 -2.35 9.32 11.59
C GLU A 113 -3.33 10.50 11.70
N GLU A 114 -3.30 11.24 12.81
CA GLU A 114 -4.08 12.46 13.00
C GLU A 114 -3.69 13.57 12.04
N CYS A 115 -2.43 13.63 11.61
CA CYS A 115 -1.97 14.58 10.60
C CYS A 115 -2.50 14.22 9.20
N LEU A 116 -2.54 12.93 8.88
CA LEU A 116 -3.01 12.42 7.59
C LEU A 116 -4.54 12.51 7.43
N LYS A 117 -5.30 12.49 8.54
CA LYS A 117 -6.77 12.64 8.54
C LYS A 117 -7.27 14.07 8.31
N ARG A 118 -6.38 15.08 8.25
CA ARG A 118 -6.74 16.50 8.12
C ARG A 118 -6.78 16.95 6.68
#